data_AF-A0A151QJS6-F1
#
_entry.id   AF-A0A151QJS6-F1
#
_cell.length_a   1.000
_cell.length_b   1.000
_cell.length_c   1.000
_cell.angle_alpha   90.00
_cell.angle_beta   90.00
_cell.angle_gamma   90.00
#
_symmetry.space_group_name_H-M   'P 1'
#
loop_
_entity.id
_entity.type
_entity.pdbx_description
1 polymer ?
#
loop_
_entity_poly.entity_id
_entity_poly.type
_entity_poly.pdbx_seq_one_letter_code
_entity_poly.pdbx_strand_id
1 'polypeptide(L)'
;MASESTRHIKGLSDTIWADFTIWPGFDEASLAPDKLAKFLNRKEAIKAYLSGSKVAAIRKEYGISEPQIYRLITERCICDHPDGQIYGWRALVPQSRIVQFKRRTPIVINQWGHGAVGAFQTLLDTYPDVREALHKKILKVPNTRKKLGMLSISKRSIWLWFLQSLRDRGLEIKGEWPFNTKTNGYHSIIKYIDKRTDNLCVAQEIWRLGNR
;
A
#
# COMPACT_ATOMS: atom_id res chain seq x y z
N MET A 1 -29.68 -20.23 -26.97
CA MET A 1 -28.74 -19.12 -26.64
C MET A 1 -29.10 -18.65 -25.24
N ALA A 2 -28.28 -18.97 -24.23
CA ALA A 2 -28.60 -18.67 -22.85
C ALA A 2 -28.48 -17.16 -22.62
N SER A 3 -29.58 -16.54 -22.22
CA SER A 3 -29.64 -15.17 -21.72
C SER A 3 -28.58 -15.00 -20.62
N GLU A 4 -27.50 -14.28 -20.96
CA GLU A 4 -26.42 -13.90 -20.05
C GLU A 4 -27.03 -13.07 -18.93
N SER A 5 -27.38 -13.74 -17.83
CA SER A 5 -27.91 -13.07 -16.65
C SER A 5 -26.73 -12.46 -15.91
N THR A 6 -26.21 -11.36 -16.46
CA THR A 6 -25.10 -10.61 -15.89
C THR A 6 -25.55 -10.10 -14.52
N ARG A 7 -24.83 -10.50 -13.46
CA ARG A 7 -25.15 -10.02 -12.12
C ARG A 7 -24.99 -8.50 -12.08
N HIS A 8 -26.04 -7.80 -11.68
CA HIS A 8 -25.98 -6.36 -11.47
C HIS A 8 -25.23 -6.05 -10.17
N ILE A 9 -24.02 -5.49 -10.28
CA ILE A 9 -23.16 -5.13 -9.15
C ILE A 9 -23.04 -3.60 -9.13
N LYS A 10 -23.46 -3.00 -8.01
CA LYS A 10 -23.41 -1.55 -7.81
C LYS A 10 -21.97 -1.03 -8.01
N GLY A 11 -21.81 0.01 -8.84
CA GLY A 11 -20.51 0.63 -9.12
C GLY A 11 -19.63 -0.15 -10.11
N LEU A 12 -20.11 -1.28 -10.63
CA LEU A 12 -19.44 -2.04 -11.69
C LEU A 12 -20.27 -1.98 -12.98
N SER A 13 -21.58 -2.27 -12.87
CA SER A 13 -22.48 -2.45 -14.02
C SER A 13 -22.60 -1.22 -14.95
N ASP A 14 -22.41 -0.01 -14.44
CA ASP A 14 -22.51 1.24 -15.21
C ASP A 14 -21.16 1.71 -15.79
N THR A 15 -20.10 0.91 -15.63
CA THR A 15 -18.72 1.29 -16.01
C THR A 15 -18.17 0.40 -17.10
N ILE A 16 -17.15 0.87 -17.83
CA ILE A 16 -16.39 0.04 -18.78
C ILE A 16 -15.82 -1.23 -18.14
N TRP A 17 -15.63 -1.22 -16.82
CA TRP A 17 -15.09 -2.34 -16.06
C TRP A 17 -16.09 -3.47 -15.82
N ALA A 18 -17.37 -3.29 -16.21
CA ALA A 18 -18.36 -4.37 -16.21
C ALA A 18 -17.88 -5.57 -17.03
N ASP A 19 -17.13 -5.30 -18.11
CA ASP A 19 -16.37 -6.33 -18.81
C ASP A 19 -15.09 -6.67 -18.01
N PHE A 20 -15.09 -7.84 -17.38
CA PHE A 20 -13.93 -8.31 -16.62
C PHE A 20 -12.79 -8.83 -17.51
N THR A 21 -13.01 -9.03 -18.82
CA THR A 21 -11.98 -9.51 -19.74
C THR A 21 -10.89 -8.47 -19.97
N ILE A 22 -11.24 -7.18 -19.83
CA ILE A 22 -10.30 -6.05 -19.96
C ILE A 22 -9.61 -5.68 -18.65
N TRP A 23 -9.87 -6.40 -17.54
CA TRP A 23 -9.26 -6.05 -16.25
C TRP A 23 -7.74 -6.22 -16.29
N PRO A 24 -6.98 -5.24 -15.77
CA PRO A 24 -5.53 -5.27 -15.83
C PRO A 24 -4.96 -6.46 -15.05
N GLY A 25 -4.06 -7.18 -15.74
CA GLY A 25 -3.31 -8.31 -15.19
C GLY A 25 -1.91 -7.93 -14.73
N PHE A 26 -1.15 -8.95 -14.37
CA PHE A 26 0.28 -8.92 -14.10
C PHE A 26 0.87 -10.28 -14.51
N ASP A 27 2.19 -10.41 -14.51
CA ASP A 27 2.84 -11.71 -14.75
C ASP A 27 2.59 -12.67 -13.57
N GLU A 28 1.67 -13.61 -13.77
CA GLU A 28 1.26 -14.60 -12.76
C GLU A 28 2.40 -15.56 -12.39
N ALA A 29 3.35 -15.80 -13.30
CA ALA A 29 4.51 -16.68 -13.07
C ALA A 29 5.48 -16.12 -12.02
N SER A 30 5.38 -14.82 -11.70
CA SER A 30 6.16 -14.19 -10.63
C SER A 30 5.71 -14.57 -9.21
N LEU A 31 4.55 -15.23 -9.06
CA LEU A 31 4.02 -15.62 -7.75
C LEU A 31 4.61 -16.94 -7.24
N ALA A 32 4.88 -16.96 -5.94
CA ALA A 32 5.13 -18.21 -5.23
C ALA A 32 3.91 -19.16 -5.36
N PRO A 33 4.13 -20.49 -5.46
CA PRO A 33 3.06 -21.46 -5.73
C PRO A 33 1.83 -21.33 -4.81
N ASP A 34 2.03 -21.14 -3.51
CA ASP A 34 0.94 -20.97 -2.54
C ASP A 34 0.09 -19.70 -2.78
N LYS A 35 0.74 -18.63 -3.25
CA LYS A 35 0.06 -17.38 -3.59
C LYS A 35 -0.66 -17.51 -4.91
N LEU A 36 -0.06 -18.19 -5.88
CA LEU A 36 -0.64 -18.46 -7.19
C LEU A 36 -1.93 -19.27 -7.06
N ALA A 37 -1.91 -20.38 -6.30
CA ALA A 37 -3.10 -21.21 -6.08
C ALA A 37 -4.26 -20.40 -5.48
N LYS A 38 -3.99 -19.57 -4.47
CA LYS A 38 -5.00 -18.69 -3.85
C LYS A 38 -5.51 -17.61 -4.81
N PHE A 39 -4.61 -17.07 -5.63
CA PHE A 39 -4.97 -16.07 -6.64
C PHE A 39 -5.88 -16.69 -7.71
N LEU A 40 -5.51 -17.83 -8.28
CA LEU A 40 -6.30 -18.54 -9.30
C LEU A 40 -7.67 -18.94 -8.76
N ASN A 41 -7.74 -19.48 -7.54
CA ASN A 41 -9.01 -19.84 -6.91
C ASN A 41 -9.95 -18.63 -6.77
N ARG A 42 -9.42 -17.44 -6.45
CA ARG A 42 -10.21 -16.20 -6.40
C ARG A 42 -10.61 -15.72 -7.80
N LYS A 43 -9.71 -15.81 -8.78
CA LYS A 43 -9.93 -15.39 -10.15
C LYS A 43 -11.06 -16.19 -10.79
N GLU A 44 -11.02 -17.52 -10.69
CA GLU A 44 -12.05 -18.41 -11.24
C GLU A 44 -13.39 -18.27 -10.52
N ALA A 45 -13.40 -18.13 -9.18
CA ALA A 45 -14.63 -17.84 -8.44
C ALA A 45 -15.31 -16.53 -8.89
N ILE A 46 -14.53 -15.48 -9.16
CA ILE A 46 -15.07 -14.20 -9.65
C ILE A 46 -15.59 -14.33 -11.08
N LYS A 47 -14.87 -15.02 -11.98
CA LYS A 47 -15.35 -15.28 -13.34
C LYS A 47 -16.67 -16.05 -13.32
N ALA A 48 -16.75 -17.14 -12.55
CA ALA A 48 -17.97 -17.91 -12.37
C ALA A 48 -19.11 -17.05 -11.77
N TYR A 49 -18.76 -16.13 -10.86
CA TYR A 49 -19.73 -15.21 -10.29
C TYR A 49 -20.26 -14.20 -11.33
N LEU A 50 -19.39 -13.56 -12.10
CA LEU A 50 -19.79 -12.57 -13.09
C LEU A 50 -20.53 -13.20 -14.28
N SER A 51 -20.23 -14.46 -14.63
CA SER A 51 -20.94 -15.24 -15.64
C SER A 51 -22.32 -15.77 -15.20
N GLY A 52 -22.73 -15.51 -13.96
CA GLY A 52 -24.07 -15.86 -13.46
C GLY A 52 -24.18 -17.26 -12.85
N SER A 53 -23.07 -17.96 -12.58
CA SER A 53 -23.11 -19.29 -11.95
C SER A 53 -23.70 -19.23 -10.53
N LYS A 54 -24.46 -20.26 -10.13
CA LYS A 54 -25.15 -20.30 -8.82
C LYS A 54 -24.14 -20.20 -7.66
N VAL A 55 -24.42 -19.33 -6.69
CA VAL A 55 -23.54 -19.09 -5.52
C VAL A 55 -23.23 -20.37 -4.76
N ALA A 56 -24.20 -21.28 -4.63
CA ALA A 56 -24.00 -22.57 -3.95
C ALA A 56 -22.94 -23.45 -4.65
N ALA A 57 -22.90 -23.43 -6.00
CA ALA A 57 -21.90 -24.17 -6.77
C ALA A 57 -20.51 -23.55 -6.60
N ILE A 58 -20.42 -22.22 -6.71
CA ILE A 58 -19.16 -21.46 -6.51
C ILE A 58 -18.60 -21.72 -5.10
N ARG A 59 -19.45 -21.71 -4.07
CA ARG A 59 -19.03 -22.00 -2.69
C ARG A 59 -18.51 -23.42 -2.54
N LYS A 60 -19.15 -24.40 -3.19
CA LYS A 60 -18.73 -25.81 -3.14
C LYS A 60 -17.40 -26.04 -3.86
N GLU A 61 -17.19 -25.38 -5.00
CA GLU A 61 -16.02 -25.59 -5.85
C GLU A 61 -14.80 -24.81 -5.35
N TYR A 62 -14.96 -23.52 -5.04
CA TYR A 62 -13.84 -22.62 -4.71
C TYR A 62 -13.72 -22.33 -3.20
N GLY A 63 -14.71 -22.70 -2.40
CA GLY A 63 -14.72 -22.43 -0.95
C GLY A 63 -14.91 -20.96 -0.58
N ILE A 64 -15.37 -20.11 -1.51
CA ILE A 64 -15.54 -18.66 -1.32
C ILE A 64 -17.03 -18.34 -1.21
N SER A 65 -17.41 -17.57 -0.19
CA SER A 65 -18.80 -17.12 -0.01
C SER A 65 -19.14 -15.95 -0.92
N GLU A 66 -20.42 -15.78 -1.27
CA GLU A 66 -20.87 -14.63 -2.07
C GLU A 66 -20.51 -13.27 -1.46
N PRO A 67 -20.70 -13.02 -0.14
CA PRO A 67 -20.25 -11.75 0.46
C PRO A 67 -18.75 -11.51 0.27
N GLN A 68 -17.94 -12.57 0.32
CA GLN A 68 -16.50 -12.46 0.09
C GLN A 68 -16.18 -12.15 -1.39
N ILE A 69 -16.88 -12.76 -2.34
CA ILE A 69 -16.73 -12.48 -3.78
C ILE A 69 -17.11 -11.04 -4.08
N TYR A 70 -18.30 -10.61 -3.61
CA TYR A 70 -18.78 -9.23 -3.75
C TYR A 70 -17.74 -8.24 -3.21
N ARG A 71 -17.20 -8.50 -2.01
CA ARG A 71 -16.16 -7.68 -1.39
C ARG A 71 -14.86 -7.63 -2.20
N LEU A 72 -14.42 -8.75 -2.79
CA LEU A 72 -13.24 -8.77 -3.67
C LEU A 72 -13.48 -7.92 -4.92
N ILE A 73 -14.69 -7.93 -5.47
CA ILE A 73 -15.00 -7.12 -6.65
C ILE A 73 -15.04 -5.64 -6.26
N THR A 74 -15.90 -5.25 -5.31
CA THR A 74 -16.23 -3.86 -5.05
C THR A 74 -15.19 -3.09 -4.23
N GLU A 75 -14.49 -3.74 -3.29
CA GLU A 75 -13.51 -3.08 -2.43
C GLU A 75 -12.07 -3.28 -2.89
N ARG A 76 -11.84 -4.07 -3.95
CA ARG A 76 -10.50 -4.43 -4.38
C ARG A 76 -10.31 -4.30 -5.89
N CYS A 77 -11.01 -5.10 -6.69
CA CYS A 77 -10.78 -5.15 -8.14
C CYS A 77 -11.08 -3.82 -8.84
N ILE A 78 -12.19 -3.17 -8.48
CA ILE A 78 -12.62 -1.92 -9.10
C ILE A 78 -11.99 -0.67 -8.47
N CYS A 79 -11.14 -0.83 -7.45
CA CYS A 79 -10.46 0.32 -6.85
C CYS A 79 -9.43 0.90 -7.82
N ASP A 80 -9.30 2.21 -7.82
CA ASP A 80 -8.26 2.91 -8.59
C ASP A 80 -6.87 2.53 -8.09
N HIS A 81 -6.00 2.20 -9.03
CA HIS A 81 -4.59 1.96 -8.81
C HIS A 81 -3.79 3.25 -9.12
N PRO A 82 -2.66 3.51 -8.43
CA PRO A 82 -1.84 4.71 -8.65
C PRO A 82 -1.27 4.90 -10.07
N ASP A 83 -1.43 3.93 -10.97
CA ASP A 83 -1.03 4.01 -12.38
C ASP A 83 -2.14 4.59 -13.29
N GLY A 84 -3.30 4.91 -12.72
CA GLY A 84 -4.46 5.45 -13.44
C GLY A 84 -5.42 4.40 -14.00
N GLN A 85 -5.15 3.11 -13.80
CA GLN A 85 -6.09 2.01 -14.10
C GLN A 85 -6.75 1.51 -12.81
N ILE A 86 -7.75 0.62 -12.91
CA ILE A 86 -8.21 -0.13 -11.72
C ILE A 86 -7.17 -1.18 -11.30
N TYR A 87 -7.26 -1.68 -10.08
CA TYR A 87 -6.43 -2.82 -9.65
C TYR A 87 -6.72 -4.10 -10.46
N GLY A 88 -7.95 -4.31 -10.90
CA GLY A 88 -8.36 -5.47 -11.71
C GLY A 88 -7.98 -6.80 -11.08
N TRP A 89 -7.25 -7.64 -11.82
CA TRP A 89 -6.78 -8.93 -11.32
C TRP A 89 -5.67 -8.79 -10.27
N ARG A 90 -4.88 -7.71 -10.32
CA ARG A 90 -3.77 -7.45 -9.38
C ARG A 90 -4.27 -7.36 -7.92
N ALA A 91 -5.53 -6.96 -7.73
CA ALA A 91 -6.20 -6.88 -6.43
C ALA A 91 -6.36 -8.23 -5.72
N LEU A 92 -6.37 -9.34 -6.47
CA LEU A 92 -6.62 -10.69 -5.94
C LEU A 92 -5.39 -11.35 -5.32
N VAL A 93 -4.20 -10.78 -5.57
CA VAL A 93 -2.94 -11.26 -5.00
C VAL A 93 -3.06 -11.32 -3.47
N PRO A 94 -2.83 -12.48 -2.83
CA PRO A 94 -2.92 -12.59 -1.38
C PRO A 94 -1.98 -11.62 -0.66
N GLN A 95 -2.48 -11.02 0.42
CA GLN A 95 -1.74 -10.08 1.27
C GLN A 95 -1.28 -8.79 0.55
N SER A 96 -1.79 -8.52 -0.67
CA SER A 96 -1.57 -7.22 -1.31
C SER A 96 -2.39 -6.14 -0.61
N ARG A 97 -1.74 -5.01 -0.33
CA ARG A 97 -2.42 -3.81 0.17
C ARG A 97 -2.88 -2.98 -1.02
N ILE A 98 -4.17 -2.70 -1.06
CA ILE A 98 -4.82 -1.88 -2.08
C ILE A 98 -4.96 -0.46 -1.54
N VAL A 99 -5.65 -0.33 -0.41
CA VAL A 99 -5.77 0.94 0.31
C VAL A 99 -4.62 1.07 1.29
N GLN A 100 -3.95 2.22 1.27
CA GLN A 100 -2.94 2.55 2.28
C GLN A 100 -3.58 2.63 3.66
N PHE A 101 -2.85 2.18 4.68
CA PHE A 101 -3.33 2.25 6.05
C PHE A 101 -3.61 3.71 6.42
N LYS A 102 -4.87 4.02 6.76
CA LYS A 102 -5.28 5.28 7.38
C LYS A 102 -5.83 4.99 8.75
N ARG A 103 -5.28 5.67 9.75
CA ARG A 103 -5.73 5.51 11.14
C ARG A 103 -7.05 6.27 11.33
N ARG A 104 -8.04 5.63 11.98
CA ARG A 104 -9.35 6.23 12.30
C ARG A 104 -9.44 6.75 13.74
N THR A 105 -8.53 6.29 14.61
CA THR A 105 -8.51 6.63 16.03
C THR A 105 -7.27 7.46 16.37
N PRO A 106 -7.32 8.30 17.42
CA PRO A 106 -6.16 9.08 17.84
C PRO A 106 -4.97 8.19 18.23
N ILE A 107 -3.77 8.78 18.24
CA ILE A 107 -2.56 8.09 18.67
C ILE A 107 -2.54 8.09 20.19
N VAL A 108 -2.86 6.95 20.79
CA VAL A 108 -2.78 6.73 22.24
C VAL A 108 -1.80 5.59 22.47
N ILE A 109 -0.76 5.87 23.25
CA ILE A 109 0.29 4.91 23.58
C ILE A 109 0.07 4.44 25.01
N ASN A 110 -0.06 3.13 25.20
CA ASN A 110 -0.25 2.58 26.53
C ASN A 110 1.09 2.41 27.27
N GLN A 111 1.03 2.05 28.56
CA GLN A 111 2.21 1.85 29.41
C GLN A 111 3.21 0.80 28.89
N TRP A 112 2.77 -0.13 28.03
CA TRP A 112 3.61 -1.14 27.40
C TRP A 112 4.23 -0.68 26.07
N GLY A 113 3.96 0.55 25.62
CA GLY A 113 4.47 1.10 24.37
C GLY A 113 3.68 0.68 23.12
N HIS A 114 2.53 0.02 23.28
CA HIS A 114 1.63 -0.30 22.17
C HIS A 114 0.74 0.89 21.81
N GLY A 115 0.21 0.88 20.57
CA GLY A 115 -0.71 1.91 20.08
C GLY A 115 -0.09 2.89 19.09
N ALA A 116 1.22 2.84 18.86
CA ALA A 116 1.95 3.68 17.90
C ALA A 116 1.85 3.24 16.42
N VAL A 117 1.08 2.18 16.10
CA VAL A 117 0.97 1.66 14.73
C VAL A 117 0.39 2.75 13.80
N GLY A 118 1.15 3.06 12.75
CA GLY A 118 0.80 4.11 11.80
C GLY A 118 0.93 5.54 12.32
N ALA A 119 1.39 5.76 13.56
CA ALA A 119 1.55 7.10 14.14
C ALA A 119 2.41 8.02 13.27
N PHE A 120 3.53 7.50 12.76
CA PHE A 120 4.40 8.25 11.86
C PHE A 120 3.70 8.67 10.56
N GLN A 121 2.94 7.77 9.93
CA GLN A 121 2.23 8.10 8.70
C GLN A 121 1.13 9.13 8.96
N THR A 122 0.35 8.94 10.03
CA THR A 122 -0.65 9.92 10.49
C THR A 122 -0.02 11.29 10.71
N LEU A 123 1.12 11.36 11.40
CA LEU A 123 1.81 12.63 11.64
C LEU A 123 2.24 13.30 10.33
N LEU A 124 2.80 12.54 9.39
CA LEU A 124 3.15 13.09 8.08
C LEU A 124 1.93 13.53 7.26
N ASP A 125 0.76 12.90 7.45
CA ASP A 125 -0.49 13.30 6.81
C ASP A 125 -1.05 14.58 7.45
N THR A 126 -0.90 14.75 8.76
CA THR A 126 -1.28 15.96 9.51
C THR A 126 -0.36 17.16 9.20
N TYR A 127 0.93 16.91 8.96
CA TYR A 127 1.93 17.95 8.66
C TYR A 127 2.60 17.71 7.29
N PRO A 128 1.92 18.03 6.17
CA PRO A 128 2.47 17.85 4.83
C PRO A 128 3.76 18.65 4.57
N ASP A 129 3.91 19.82 5.20
CA ASP A 129 5.11 20.65 5.14
C ASP A 129 6.34 19.94 5.73
N VAL A 130 6.17 19.27 6.88
CA VAL A 130 7.22 18.47 7.51
C VAL A 130 7.58 17.27 6.64
N ARG A 131 6.57 16.64 6.02
CA ARG A 131 6.76 15.56 5.05
C ARG A 131 7.62 16.02 3.89
N GLU A 132 7.28 17.11 3.23
CA GLU A 132 8.04 17.63 2.08
C GLU A 132 9.49 18.00 2.46
N ALA A 133 9.67 18.67 3.60
CA ALA A 133 11.00 19.00 4.10
C ALA A 133 11.84 17.76 4.43
N LEU A 134 11.21 16.72 5.01
CA LEU A 134 11.84 15.43 5.26
C LEU A 134 12.26 14.76 3.95
N HIS A 135 11.41 14.81 2.91
CA HIS A 135 11.71 14.22 1.60
C HIS A 135 12.90 14.91 0.94
N LYS A 136 12.92 16.24 0.95
CA LYS A 136 14.03 17.04 0.44
C LYS A 136 15.36 16.68 1.13
N LYS A 137 15.32 16.35 2.42
CA LYS A 137 16.50 15.90 3.16
C LYS A 137 16.91 14.46 2.84
N ILE A 138 15.94 13.57 2.65
CA ILE A 138 16.22 12.17 2.23
C ILE A 138 16.87 12.14 0.84
N LEU A 139 16.45 13.00 -0.09
CA LEU A 139 17.05 13.10 -1.43
C LEU A 139 18.54 13.49 -1.40
N LYS A 140 18.99 14.15 -0.33
CA LYS A 140 20.39 14.54 -0.13
C LYS A 140 21.24 13.43 0.52
N VAL A 141 20.63 12.32 0.92
CA VAL A 141 21.37 11.16 1.44
C VAL A 141 21.97 10.41 0.26
N PRO A 142 23.31 10.33 0.12
CA PRO A 142 23.91 9.53 -0.93
C PRO A 142 23.55 8.06 -0.72
N ASN A 143 23.27 7.36 -1.81
CA ASN A 143 23.14 5.91 -1.77
C ASN A 143 24.49 5.31 -1.38
N THR A 144 24.60 4.84 -0.14
CA THR A 144 25.81 4.23 0.44
C THR A 144 26.30 3.01 -0.36
N ARG A 145 25.51 2.48 -1.30
CA ARG A 145 25.91 1.37 -2.17
C ARG A 145 26.83 1.78 -3.33
N LYS A 146 26.98 3.07 -3.70
CA LYS A 146 27.75 3.47 -4.90
C LYS A 146 28.62 4.75 -4.83
N LYS A 147 28.66 5.54 -3.75
CA LYS A 147 29.53 6.74 -3.71
C LYS A 147 30.19 6.96 -2.33
N LEU A 148 31.48 6.66 -2.26
CA LEU A 148 32.40 7.17 -1.23
C LEU A 148 32.94 8.51 -1.77
N GLY A 149 32.54 9.66 -1.22
CA GLY A 149 33.13 10.94 -1.64
C GLY A 149 32.28 12.21 -1.54
N MET A 150 31.04 12.17 -1.06
CA MET A 150 30.25 13.38 -0.78
C MET A 150 29.93 13.47 0.72
N LEU A 151 29.92 14.69 1.28
CA LEU A 151 29.49 14.98 2.66
C LEU A 151 28.09 14.40 2.89
N SER A 152 28.04 13.20 3.46
CA SER A 152 26.82 12.42 3.61
C SER A 152 26.03 12.92 4.81
N ILE A 153 24.77 13.31 4.57
CA ILE A 153 23.83 13.56 5.67
C ILE A 153 23.51 12.21 6.31
N SER A 154 23.94 12.01 7.55
CA SER A 154 23.67 10.78 8.28
C SER A 154 22.18 10.62 8.57
N LYS A 155 21.65 9.39 8.53
CA LYS A 155 20.25 9.12 8.89
C LYS A 155 19.90 9.64 10.29
N ARG A 156 20.88 9.57 11.22
CA ARG A 156 20.79 10.14 12.57
C ARG A 156 20.56 11.66 12.53
N SER A 157 21.30 12.40 11.69
CA SER A 157 21.11 13.85 11.57
C SER A 157 19.73 14.22 11.01
N ILE A 158 19.18 13.42 10.09
CA ILE A 158 17.81 13.61 9.59
C ILE A 158 16.79 13.38 10.70
N TRP A 159 16.98 12.31 11.48
CA TRP A 159 16.13 12.02 12.63
C TRP A 159 16.16 13.15 13.67
N LEU A 160 17.34 13.65 14.04
CA LEU A 160 17.48 14.76 14.98
C LEU A 160 16.81 16.04 14.47
N TRP A 161 17.03 16.38 13.20
CA TRP A 161 16.35 17.51 12.56
C TRP A 161 14.83 17.34 12.55
N PHE A 162 14.35 16.12 12.29
CA PHE A 162 12.92 15.82 12.29
C PHE A 162 12.32 16.02 13.68
N LEU A 163 12.97 15.53 14.74
CA LEU A 163 12.54 15.79 16.11
C LEU A 163 12.52 17.29 16.42
N GLN A 164 13.56 18.03 16.03
CA GLN A 164 13.57 19.49 16.23
C GLN A 164 12.39 20.17 15.53
N SER A 165 12.10 19.77 14.29
CA SER A 165 10.95 20.31 13.54
C SER A 165 9.61 20.05 14.25
N LEU A 166 9.49 18.96 15.00
CA LEU A 166 8.30 18.66 15.81
C LEU A 166 8.28 19.42 17.14
N ARG A 167 9.44 19.71 17.73
CA ARG A 167 9.56 20.57 18.93
C ARG A 167 9.11 21.98 18.64
N ASP A 168 9.52 22.53 17.49
CA ASP A 168 9.14 23.87 17.06
C ASP A 168 7.60 24.01 16.88
N ARG A 169 6.90 22.89 16.74
CA ARG A 169 5.43 22.79 16.66
C ARG A 169 4.76 22.45 17.99
N GLY A 170 5.54 22.34 19.07
CA GLY A 170 5.05 22.08 20.43
C GLY A 170 4.61 20.63 20.69
N LEU A 171 4.94 19.66 19.84
CA LEU A 171 4.51 18.27 20.03
C LEU A 171 5.14 17.60 21.26
N GLU A 172 6.35 18.03 21.64
CA GLU A 172 7.04 17.53 22.83
C GLU A 172 6.31 17.98 24.10
N ILE A 173 5.89 19.26 24.14
CA ILE A 173 5.13 19.83 25.26
C ILE A 173 3.76 19.15 25.39
N LYS A 174 3.12 18.83 24.26
CA LYS A 174 1.84 18.11 24.23
C LYS A 174 1.98 16.62 24.58
N GLY A 175 3.19 16.09 24.68
CA GLY A 175 3.42 14.65 24.90
C GLY A 175 2.89 13.78 23.75
N GLU A 176 2.90 14.31 22.52
CA GLU A 176 2.43 13.57 21.36
C GLU A 176 3.52 12.64 20.81
N TRP A 177 3.13 11.71 19.92
CA TRP A 177 4.11 10.92 19.18
C TRP A 177 5.00 11.87 18.36
N PRO A 178 6.33 11.71 18.37
CA PRO A 178 7.08 10.56 18.87
C PRO A 178 7.57 10.64 20.32
N PHE A 179 7.40 11.77 21.02
CA PHE A 179 8.01 12.04 22.32
C PHE A 179 7.44 11.20 23.48
N ASN A 180 6.23 10.65 23.31
CA ASN A 180 5.65 9.67 24.21
C ASN A 180 6.13 8.22 23.97
N THR A 181 7.21 8.01 23.22
CA THR A 181 7.82 6.70 23.00
C THR A 181 9.26 6.67 23.48
N LYS A 182 9.73 5.51 23.97
CA LYS A 182 11.11 5.33 24.45
C LYS A 182 12.19 5.66 23.41
N THR A 183 11.89 5.46 22.12
CA THR A 183 12.86 5.63 21.03
C THR A 183 12.63 6.90 20.21
N ASN A 184 11.69 7.77 20.60
CA ASN A 184 11.31 8.94 19.83
C ASN A 184 11.12 8.63 18.33
N GLY A 185 10.41 7.54 18.04
CA GLY A 185 10.08 7.13 16.68
C GLY A 185 11.28 6.76 15.80
N TYR A 186 12.48 6.58 16.37
CA TYR A 186 13.73 6.35 15.63
C TYR A 186 13.58 5.27 14.56
N HIS A 187 13.13 4.07 14.92
CA HIS A 187 12.99 2.96 13.98
C HIS A 187 11.97 3.24 12.86
N SER A 188 10.88 3.95 13.17
CA SER A 188 9.88 4.32 12.15
C SER A 188 10.47 5.26 11.11
N ILE A 189 11.27 6.23 11.56
CA ILE A 189 11.89 7.24 10.70
C ILE A 189 13.02 6.63 9.88
N ILE A 190 13.91 5.83 10.49
CA ILE A 190 14.99 5.15 9.76
C ILE A 190 14.43 4.22 8.69
N LYS A 191 13.42 3.40 9.02
CA LYS A 191 12.75 2.51 8.06
C LYS A 191 12.12 3.29 6.90
N TYR A 192 11.60 4.48 7.16
CA TYR A 192 11.04 5.35 6.12
C TYR A 192 12.11 5.91 5.19
N ILE A 193 13.25 6.34 5.75
CA ILE A 193 14.41 6.80 4.99
C ILE A 193 14.89 5.65 4.08
N ASP A 194 15.09 4.46 4.63
CA ASP A 194 15.58 3.28 3.89
C ASP A 194 14.66 2.92 2.73
N LYS A 195 13.36 2.79 2.99
CA LYS A 195 12.37 2.48 1.96
C LYS A 195 12.40 3.48 0.80
N ARG A 196 12.62 4.76 1.10
CA ARG A 196 12.65 5.81 0.07
C ARG A 196 13.95 5.80 -0.70
N THR A 197 15.09 5.62 -0.04
CA THR A 197 16.39 5.51 -0.70
C THR A 197 16.43 4.29 -1.64
N ASP A 198 15.83 3.16 -1.22
CA ASP A 198 15.70 1.95 -2.06
C ASP A 198 14.81 2.20 -3.28
N ASN A 199 13.63 2.81 -3.09
CA ASN A 199 12.73 3.14 -4.21
C ASN A 199 13.38 4.08 -5.24
N LEU A 200 14.16 5.06 -4.78
CA LEU A 200 14.91 5.96 -5.67
C LEU A 200 15.97 5.20 -6.47
N CYS A 201 16.63 4.22 -5.86
CA CYS A 201 17.61 3.37 -6.56
C CYS A 201 16.95 2.54 -7.65
N VAL A 202 15.80 1.92 -7.38
CA VAL A 202 15.06 1.11 -8.35
C VAL A 202 14.58 1.99 -9.52
N ALA A 203 14.03 3.17 -9.25
CA ALA A 203 13.58 4.10 -10.29
C ALA A 203 14.73 4.58 -11.20
N GLN A 204 15.91 4.88 -10.63
CA GLN A 204 17.09 5.27 -11.40
C GLN A 204 17.62 4.13 -12.28
N GLU A 205 17.58 2.89 -11.79
CA GLU A 205 18.04 1.73 -12.55
C GLU A 205 17.10 1.41 -13.72
N ILE A 206 15.78 1.48 -13.50
CA ILE A 206 14.76 1.33 -14.55
C ILE A 206 14.94 2.40 -15.63
N TRP A 207 15.15 3.67 -15.25
CA TRP A 207 15.38 4.74 -16.22
C TRP A 207 16.66 4.54 -17.04
N ARG A 208 17.74 4.02 -16.44
CA ARG A 208 18.98 3.68 -17.14
C ARG A 208 18.85 2.51 -18.12
N LEU A 209 18.00 1.53 -17.81
CA LEU A 209 17.78 0.37 -18.68
C LEU A 209 16.82 0.67 -19.82
N GLY A 210 15.89 1.62 -19.65
CA GLY A 210 14.97 2.06 -20.71
C GLY A 210 15.56 3.07 -21.70
N ASN A 211 16.72 3.67 -21.39
CA ASN A 211 17.46 4.61 -22.25
C ASN A 211 18.75 4.01 -22.83
N ARG A 212 18.82 2.67 -22.95
CA ARG A 212 19.97 1.96 -23.50
C ARG A 212 19.59 1.14 -24.72
#